data_AF-F1LEN6-F1
#
_entry.id   AF-F1LEN6-F1
#
_cell.length_a   1.000
_cell.length_b   1.000
_cell.length_c   1.000
_cell.angle_alpha   90.00
_cell.angle_beta   90.00
_cell.angle_gamma   90.00
#
_symmetry.space_group_name_H-M   'P 1'
#
loop_
_entity.id
_entity.type
_entity.pdbx_description
1 polymer ?
#
loop_
_entity_poly.entity_id
_entity_poly.type
_entity_poly.pdbx_seq_one_letter_code
_entity_poly.pdbx_strand_id
1 'polypeptide(L)'
;MKSAVTEVNFTTTRSGLASQMLGFAIKIEKPELESRSSELTRNIEEMKIKLDELEQILLQALASSEGSLLDNTQLLDSLNKSKENAETISASLQEADKLQEELNKQRDVYLPLAQYASVHYILQLTNCNDTIICIILVSIQLLIYL
;
A
#
# COMPACT_ATOMS: atom_id res chain seq x y z
N MET A 1 -18.07 -9.02 -35.56
CA MET A 1 -18.11 -8.79 -34.10
C MET A 1 -16.69 -8.88 -33.56
N LYS A 2 -16.09 -7.76 -33.12
CA LYS A 2 -14.83 -7.81 -32.35
C LYS A 2 -15.19 -8.28 -30.95
N SER A 3 -14.68 -9.42 -30.53
CA SER A 3 -14.80 -9.88 -29.14
C SER A 3 -14.12 -8.83 -28.25
N ALA A 4 -14.84 -8.26 -27.30
CA ALA A 4 -14.28 -7.35 -26.31
C ALA A 4 -13.56 -8.18 -25.25
N VAL A 5 -12.34 -8.64 -25.58
CA VAL A 5 -11.45 -9.30 -24.64
C VAL A 5 -10.49 -8.24 -24.12
N THR A 6 -10.53 -8.01 -22.80
CA THR A 6 -9.54 -7.20 -22.11
C THR A 6 -8.34 -8.10 -21.80
N GLU A 7 -7.25 -7.91 -22.53
CA GLU A 7 -5.99 -8.58 -22.23
C GLU A 7 -5.36 -7.96 -20.97
N VAL A 8 -5.01 -8.79 -19.99
CA VAL A 8 -4.30 -8.36 -18.78
C VAL A 8 -2.86 -8.85 -18.87
N ASN A 9 -1.91 -7.92 -18.92
CA ASN A 9 -0.50 -8.22 -19.08
C ASN A 9 0.18 -8.40 -17.70
N PHE A 10 0.55 -9.64 -17.38
CA PHE A 10 1.27 -10.01 -16.16
C PHE A 10 2.79 -10.16 -16.37
N THR A 11 3.33 -9.64 -17.47
CA THR A 11 4.77 -9.75 -17.77
C THR A 11 5.58 -9.05 -16.69
N THR A 12 6.51 -9.79 -16.09
CA THR A 12 7.43 -9.25 -15.08
C THR A 12 8.33 -8.18 -15.69
N THR A 13 8.25 -6.96 -15.17
CA THR A 13 9.15 -5.87 -15.53
C THR A 13 10.39 -5.89 -14.63
N ARG A 14 11.50 -5.33 -15.11
CA ARG A 14 12.74 -5.19 -14.30
C ARG A 14 12.47 -4.44 -13.00
N SER A 15 11.69 -3.36 -13.07
CA SER A 15 11.30 -2.59 -11.88
C SER A 15 10.41 -3.40 -10.94
N GLY A 16 9.41 -4.11 -11.47
CA GLY A 16 8.54 -4.97 -10.66
C GLY A 16 9.30 -6.07 -9.94
N LEU A 17 10.26 -6.71 -10.62
CA LEU A 17 11.13 -7.71 -10.01
C LEU A 17 12.05 -7.11 -8.94
N ALA A 18 12.67 -5.96 -9.19
CA ALA A 18 13.50 -5.27 -8.19
C ALA A 18 12.68 -4.93 -6.93
N SER A 19 11.45 -4.45 -7.08
CA SER A 19 10.54 -4.19 -5.95
C SER A 19 10.20 -5.46 -5.17
N GLN A 20 9.98 -6.59 -5.85
CA GLN A 20 9.74 -7.88 -5.18
C GLN A 20 10.97 -8.36 -4.41
N MET A 21 12.15 -8.26 -5.02
CA MET A 21 13.43 -8.62 -4.38
C MET A 21 13.70 -7.73 -3.16
N LEU A 22 13.34 -6.44 -3.22
CA LEU A 22 13.46 -5.52 -2.09
C LEU A 22 12.57 -5.97 -0.92
N GLY A 23 11.31 -6.30 -1.19
CA GLY A 23 10.40 -6.84 -0.18
C GLY A 23 10.94 -8.12 0.47
N PHE A 24 11.49 -9.04 -0.32
CA PHE A 24 12.10 -10.27 0.20
C PHE A 24 13.34 -10.00 1.05
N ALA A 25 14.23 -9.13 0.58
CA ALA A 25 15.44 -8.77 1.31
C ALA A 25 15.09 -8.17 2.69
N ILE A 26 14.15 -7.23 2.74
CA ILE A 26 13.74 -6.60 4.00
C ILE A 26 13.04 -7.61 4.91
N LYS A 27 12.18 -8.47 4.38
CA LYS A 27 11.48 -9.50 5.18
C LYS A 27 12.45 -10.48 5.85
N ILE A 28 13.57 -10.79 5.21
CA ILE A 28 14.60 -11.69 5.75
C ILE A 28 15.52 -10.93 6.73
N GLU A 29 16.04 -9.77 6.32
CA GLU A 29 17.06 -9.04 7.08
C GLU A 29 16.48 -8.22 8.24
N LYS A 30 15.28 -7.67 8.08
CA LYS A 30 14.57 -6.81 9.04
C LYS A 30 13.06 -7.02 9.02
N PRO A 31 12.56 -8.19 9.47
CA PRO A 31 11.13 -8.49 9.49
C PRO A 31 10.31 -7.48 10.30
N GLU A 32 10.89 -6.89 11.36
CA GLU A 32 10.25 -5.86 12.16
C GLU A 32 9.97 -4.57 11.36
N LEU A 33 10.87 -4.20 10.43
CA LEU A 33 10.70 -3.05 9.56
C LEU A 33 9.55 -3.27 8.57
N GLU A 34 9.47 -4.46 7.99
CA GLU A 34 8.38 -4.83 7.07
C GLU A 34 7.04 -4.88 7.80
N SER A 35 6.99 -5.48 8.99
CA SER A 35 5.78 -5.52 9.81
C SER A 35 5.28 -4.12 10.14
N ARG A 36 6.19 -3.22 10.57
CA ARG A 36 5.84 -1.83 10.90
C ARG A 36 5.35 -1.05 9.68
N SER A 37 5.98 -1.25 8.52
CA SER A 37 5.55 -0.62 7.26
C SER A 37 4.16 -1.10 6.84
N SER A 38 3.88 -2.39 6.98
CA SER A 38 2.59 -3.00 6.66
C SER A 38 1.48 -2.51 7.60
N GLU A 39 1.75 -2.49 8.91
CA GLU A 39 0.82 -1.96 9.91
C GLU A 39 0.52 -0.48 9.69
N LEU A 40 1.55 0.34 9.43
CA LEU A 40 1.37 1.76 9.13
C LEU A 40 0.51 1.98 7.89
N THR A 41 0.77 1.23 6.81
CA THR A 41 -0.01 1.30 5.56
C THR A 41 -1.48 0.99 5.83
N ARG A 42 -1.74 -0.09 6.57
CA ARG A 42 -3.11 -0.47 6.96
C ARG A 42 -3.79 0.61 7.79
N ASN A 43 -3.09 1.18 8.77
CA ASN A 43 -3.64 2.26 9.61
C ASN A 43 -3.96 3.51 8.79
N ILE A 44 -3.11 3.86 7.81
CA ILE A 44 -3.37 4.96 6.88
C ILE A 44 -4.63 4.69 6.05
N GLU A 45 -4.79 3.47 5.52
CA GLU A 45 -5.99 3.08 4.76
C GLU A 45 -7.25 3.16 5.61
N GLU A 46 -7.22 2.62 6.84
CA GLU A 46 -8.34 2.70 7.78
C GLU A 46 -8.71 4.15 8.12
N MET A 47 -7.72 5.04 8.31
CA MET A 47 -7.97 6.46 8.54
C MET A 47 -8.57 7.17 7.32
N LYS A 48 -8.11 6.85 6.10
CA LYS A 48 -8.66 7.41 4.86
C LYS A 48 -10.12 7.00 4.67
N ILE A 49 -10.45 5.74 4.95
CA ILE A 49 -11.84 5.25 4.90
C ILE A 49 -12.71 6.02 5.90
N LYS A 50 -12.26 6.15 7.16
CA LYS A 50 -13.00 6.91 8.18
C LYS A 50 -13.20 8.37 7.81
N LEU A 51 -12.21 8.98 7.17
CA LEU A 51 -12.30 10.37 6.71
C LEU A 51 -13.37 10.53 5.62
N ASP A 52 -13.40 9.62 4.65
CA ASP A 52 -14.42 9.59 3.59
C ASP A 52 -15.82 9.35 4.17
N GLU A 53 -15.96 8.44 5.13
CA GLU A 53 -17.24 8.20 5.84
C GLU A 53 -17.75 9.47 6.56
N LEU A 54 -16.87 10.19 7.25
CA LEU A 54 -17.23 11.45 7.92
C LEU A 54 -17.65 12.52 6.91
N GLU A 55 -16.97 12.61 5.77
CA GLU A 55 -17.32 13.54 4.69
C GLU A 55 -18.69 13.22 4.09
N GLN A 56 -19.00 11.95 3.85
CA GLN A 56 -20.32 11.53 3.37
C GLN A 56 -21.43 11.85 4.39
N ILE A 57 -21.18 11.63 5.69
CA ILE A 57 -22.13 11.98 6.75
C ILE A 57 -22.40 13.49 6.77
N LEU A 58 -21.34 14.32 6.66
CA LEU A 58 -21.46 15.77 6.60
C LEU A 58 -22.28 16.22 5.38
N LEU A 59 -21.99 15.68 4.20
CA LEU A 59 -22.71 15.99 2.97
C LEU A 59 -24.18 15.58 3.06
N GLN A 60 -24.47 14.39 3.60
CA GLN A 60 -25.84 13.91 3.77
C GLN A 60 -26.62 14.73 4.81
N ALA A 61 -25.98 15.11 5.91
CA ALA A 61 -26.56 15.99 6.93
C ALA A 61 -26.89 17.37 6.37
N LEU A 62 -26.02 17.95 5.52
CA LEU A 62 -26.29 19.21 4.82
C LEU A 62 -27.41 19.08 3.79
N ALA A 63 -27.46 17.98 3.04
CA ALA A 63 -28.48 17.75 2.02
C ALA A 63 -29.88 17.48 2.61
N SER A 64 -29.94 16.87 3.80
CA SER A 64 -31.20 16.51 4.48
C SER A 64 -31.75 17.59 5.40
N SER A 65 -31.02 18.69 5.62
CA SER A 65 -31.51 19.78 6.46
C SER A 65 -32.56 20.59 5.69
N GLU A 66 -33.83 20.38 6.00
CA GLU A 66 -34.92 21.28 5.59
C GLU A 66 -35.14 22.34 6.68
N GLY A 67 -35.09 23.63 6.31
CA GLY A 67 -35.17 24.76 7.25
C GLY A 67 -33.83 25.49 7.45
N SER A 68 -33.79 26.50 8.32
CA SER A 68 -32.55 27.21 8.64
C SER A 68 -31.62 26.31 9.45
N LEU A 69 -30.40 26.05 8.96
CA LEU A 69 -29.38 25.25 9.64
C LEU A 69 -29.10 25.73 11.08
N LEU A 70 -29.29 27.03 11.32
CA LEU A 70 -29.09 27.69 12.61
C LEU A 70 -30.18 27.35 13.64
N ASP A 71 -31.36 26.91 13.19
CA ASP A 71 -32.49 26.59 14.07
C ASP A 71 -32.37 25.14 14.60
N ASN A 72 -31.58 24.29 13.95
CA ASN A 72 -31.33 22.91 14.35
C ASN A 72 -30.00 22.78 15.09
N THR A 73 -29.99 23.18 16.37
CA THR A 73 -28.79 23.17 17.22
C THR A 73 -28.17 21.78 17.37
N GLN A 74 -28.97 20.71 17.38
CA GLN A 74 -28.47 19.33 17.45
C GLN A 74 -27.70 18.92 16.18
N LEU A 75 -28.20 19.33 15.02
CA LEU A 75 -27.51 19.12 13.74
C LEU A 75 -26.19 19.89 13.71
N LEU A 76 -26.22 21.16 14.13
CA LEU A 76 -25.03 22.01 14.18
C LEU A 76 -23.94 21.43 15.10
N ASP A 77 -24.30 20.95 16.28
CA ASP A 77 -23.36 20.30 17.21
C ASP A 77 -22.75 19.02 16.62
N SER A 78 -23.55 18.22 15.91
CA SER A 78 -23.08 16.99 15.27
C SER A 78 -22.14 17.30 14.09
N LEU A 79 -22.46 18.33 13.29
CA LEU A 79 -21.60 18.81 12.21
C LEU A 79 -20.25 19.33 12.73
N ASN A 80 -20.27 20.12 13.81
CA ASN A 80 -19.06 20.65 14.43
C ASN A 80 -18.15 19.53 14.97
N LYS A 81 -18.72 18.53 15.66
CA LYS A 81 -17.96 17.36 16.13
C LYS A 81 -17.37 16.55 14.99
N SER A 82 -18.15 16.32 13.93
CA SER A 82 -17.68 15.59 12.75
C SER A 82 -16.52 16.33 12.07
N LYS A 83 -16.62 17.67 11.96
CA LYS A 83 -15.54 18.52 11.45
C LYS A 83 -14.27 18.43 12.30
N GLU A 84 -14.38 18.54 13.62
CA GLU A 84 -13.23 18.44 14.54
C GLU A 84 -12.54 17.07 14.44
N ASN A 85 -13.34 15.99 14.33
CA ASN A 85 -12.83 14.64 14.11
C ASN A 85 -12.10 14.52 12.78
N ALA A 86 -12.65 15.07 11.69
CA ALA A 86 -12.03 15.07 10.37
C ALA A 86 -10.69 15.83 10.37
N GLU A 87 -10.63 16.99 11.03
CA GLU A 87 -9.39 17.77 11.21
C GLU A 87 -8.33 16.97 11.99
N THR A 88 -8.74 16.26 13.05
CA THR A 88 -7.85 15.40 13.85
C THR A 88 -7.29 14.23 13.03
N ILE A 89 -8.14 13.56 12.24
CA ILE A 89 -7.73 12.46 11.36
C ILE A 89 -6.79 12.98 10.27
N SER A 90 -7.07 14.15 9.69
CA SER A 90 -6.21 14.77 8.68
C SER A 90 -4.81 15.08 9.24
N ALA A 91 -4.72 15.62 10.45
CA ALA A 91 -3.44 15.84 11.13
C ALA A 91 -2.69 14.53 11.38
N SER A 92 -3.39 13.47 11.79
CA SER A 92 -2.81 12.15 12.02
C SER A 92 -2.31 11.50 10.73
N LEU A 93 -3.01 11.68 9.61
CA LEU A 93 -2.57 11.26 8.28
C LEU A 93 -1.28 11.95 7.86
N GLN A 94 -1.15 13.27 8.10
CA GLN A 94 0.08 14.00 7.80
C GLN A 94 1.29 13.50 8.62
N GLU A 95 1.06 13.11 9.88
CA GLU A 95 2.11 12.51 10.71
C GLU A 95 2.48 11.11 10.22
N ALA A 96 1.48 10.30 9.86
CA ALA A 96 1.67 8.97 9.30
C ALA A 96 2.44 9.01 7.97
N ASP A 97 2.18 9.99 7.10
CA ASP A 97 2.91 10.19 5.85
C ASP A 97 4.40 10.47 6.11
N LYS A 98 4.73 11.34 7.08
CA LYS A 98 6.13 11.59 7.47
C LYS A 98 6.80 10.33 8.00
N LEU A 99 6.09 9.54 8.80
CA LEU A 99 6.60 8.28 9.30
C LEU A 99 6.80 7.28 8.16
N GLN A 100 5.90 7.23 7.19
CA GLN A 100 6.01 6.36 6.02
C GLN A 100 7.22 6.74 5.16
N GLU A 101 7.49 8.03 4.97
CA GLU A 101 8.70 8.50 4.31
C GLU A 101 9.98 8.05 5.04
N GLU A 102 9.99 8.14 6.37
CA GLU A 102 11.13 7.69 7.17
C GLU A 102 11.33 6.17 7.08
N LEU A 103 10.26 5.39 7.14
CA LEU A 103 10.33 3.94 6.93
C LEU A 103 10.83 3.62 5.51
N ASN A 104 10.37 4.34 4.49
CA ASN A 104 10.82 4.15 3.11
C ASN A 104 12.33 4.42 2.98
N LYS A 105 12.87 5.46 3.62
CA LYS A 105 14.33 5.70 3.64
C LYS A 105 15.10 4.54 4.26
N GLN A 106 14.57 3.93 5.31
CA GLN A 106 15.20 2.75 5.93
C GLN A 106 15.15 1.54 4.99
N ARG A 107 14.06 1.39 4.22
CA ARG A 107 13.94 0.35 3.17
C ARG A 107 14.90 0.59 2.01
N ASP A 108 15.13 1.84 1.62
CA ASP A 108 15.97 2.21 0.47
C ASP A 108 17.44 1.80 0.64
N VAL A 109 17.91 1.60 1.87
CA VAL A 109 19.25 1.03 2.14
C VAL A 109 19.44 -0.34 1.47
N TYR A 110 18.36 -1.10 1.29
CA TYR A 110 18.37 -2.42 0.66
C TYR A 110 18.15 -2.37 -0.87
N LEU A 111 17.90 -1.19 -1.43
CA LEU A 111 17.61 -1.04 -2.86
C LEU A 111 18.77 -1.50 -3.77
N PRO A 112 20.06 -1.19 -3.49
CA PRO A 112 21.16 -1.70 -4.31
C PRO A 112 21.26 -3.23 -4.32
N LEU A 113 20.99 -3.86 -3.17
CA LEU A 113 20.98 -5.32 -3.04
C LEU A 113 19.85 -5.93 -3.87
N ALA A 114 18.64 -5.36 -3.79
CA ALA A 114 17.48 -5.79 -4.55
C ALA A 114 17.69 -5.65 -6.07
N GLN A 115 18.30 -4.56 -6.50
CA GLN A 115 18.65 -4.34 -7.90
C GLN A 115 19.65 -5.38 -8.40
N TYR A 116 20.73 -5.62 -7.63
CA TYR A 116 21.72 -6.66 -7.94
C TYR A 116 21.07 -8.04 -8.06
N ALA A 117 20.24 -8.42 -7.07
CA ALA A 117 19.51 -9.69 -7.07
C ALA A 117 18.59 -9.83 -8.29
N SER A 118 17.86 -8.77 -8.66
CA SER A 118 16.97 -8.78 -9.82
C SER A 118 17.70 -8.98 -11.15
N VAL A 119 18.87 -8.34 -11.32
CA VAL A 119 19.71 -8.52 -12.51
C VAL A 119 20.25 -9.93 -12.57
N HIS A 120 20.73 -10.47 -11.44
CA HIS A 120 21.22 -11.83 -11.37
C HIS A 120 20.13 -12.85 -11.75
N TYR A 121 18.93 -12.68 -11.21
CA TYR A 121 17.78 -13.53 -11.53
C TYR A 121 17.44 -13.50 -13.02
N ILE A 122 17.40 -12.32 -13.65
CA ILE A 122 17.15 -12.19 -15.09
C ILE A 122 18.25 -12.86 -15.90
N LEU A 123 19.53 -12.66 -15.55
CA LEU A 123 20.65 -13.30 -16.24
C LEU A 123 20.57 -14.83 -16.15
N GLN A 124 20.20 -15.35 -14.99
CA GLN A 124 20.03 -16.77 -14.74
C GLN A 124 18.87 -17.34 -15.58
N LEU A 125 17.76 -16.61 -15.72
CA LEU A 125 16.67 -16.97 -16.63
C LEU A 125 17.12 -16.99 -18.09
N THR A 126 17.94 -16.01 -18.53
CA THR A 126 18.40 -15.93 -19.93
C THR A 126 19.48 -16.96 -20.29
N ASN A 127 20.24 -17.44 -19.30
CA ASN A 127 21.29 -18.45 -19.49
C ASN A 127 20.81 -19.89 -19.23
N CYS A 128 19.54 -20.09 -18.88
CA CYS A 128 18.95 -21.40 -18.59
C CYS A 128 18.61 -22.12 -19.92
N ASN A 129 19.63 -22.70 -20.57
CA ASN A 129 19.42 -23.74 -21.60
C ASN A 129 19.23 -25.14 -20.98
N ASP A 130 19.46 -25.31 -19.67
CA ASP A 130 19.22 -26.56 -18.95
C ASP A 130 18.07 -26.40 -17.95
N THR A 131 16.92 -26.97 -18.33
CA THR A 131 15.60 -26.90 -17.67
C THR A 131 15.58 -27.35 -16.21
N ILE A 132 16.62 -28.05 -15.74
CA ILE A 132 16.67 -28.69 -14.41
C ILE A 132 17.03 -27.69 -13.30
N ILE A 133 17.93 -26.72 -13.55
CA ILE A 133 18.34 -25.74 -12.53
C ILE A 133 17.21 -24.72 -12.28
N CYS A 134 16.47 -24.35 -13.32
CA CYS A 134 15.33 -23.45 -13.21
C CYS A 134 14.17 -24.06 -12.38
N ILE A 135 13.93 -25.38 -12.46
CA ILE A 135 12.93 -26.05 -11.61
C ILE A 135 13.38 -26.09 -10.15
N ILE A 136 14.67 -26.35 -9.88
CA ILE A 136 15.19 -26.45 -8.51
C ILE A 136 15.14 -25.08 -7.79
N LEU A 137 15.49 -23.97 -8.46
CA LEU A 137 15.41 -22.64 -7.85
C LEU A 137 13.97 -22.19 -7.58
N VAL A 138 13.03 -22.49 -8.48
CA VAL A 138 11.59 -22.22 -8.25
C VAL A 138 11.04 -23.12 -7.13
N SER A 139 11.50 -24.37 -7.04
CA SER A 139 11.09 -25.32 -5.99
C SER A 139 11.64 -24.94 -4.61
N ILE A 140 12.88 -24.43 -4.54
CA ILE A 140 13.48 -23.94 -3.29
C ILE A 140 12.76 -22.65 -2.83
N GLN A 141 12.34 -21.78 -3.76
CA GLN A 141 11.49 -20.63 -3.42
C GLN A 141 10.12 -21.07 -2.87
N LEU A 142 9.55 -22.18 -3.38
CA LEU A 142 8.29 -22.74 -2.86
C LEU A 142 8.45 -23.40 -1.48
N LEU A 143 9.61 -24.00 -1.20
CA LEU A 143 9.93 -24.66 0.08
C LEU A 143 10.29 -23.70 1.21
N ILE A 144 10.66 -22.46 0.91
CA ILE A 144 10.86 -21.40 1.91
C ILE A 144 9.52 -20.74 2.30
N TYR A 145 8.46 -20.96 1.51
CA TYR A 145 7.13 -20.36 1.68
C TYR A 145 6.02 -21.35 2.09
N LEU A 146 6.38 -22.61 2.39
CA LEU A 146 5.53 -23.64 3.03
C LEU A 146 6.10 -23.94 4.43
#